data_AF-A0A2U4EXK0-F1
#
_entry.id   AF-A0A2U4EXK0-F1
#
_cell.length_a   1.000
_cell.length_b   1.000
_cell.length_c   1.000
_cell.angle_alpha   90.00
_cell.angle_beta   90.00
_cell.angle_gamma   90.00
#
_symmetry.space_group_name_H-M   'P 1'
#
loop_
_entity.id
_entity.type
_entity.pdbx_description
1 polymer ?
#
loop_
_entity_poly.entity_id
_entity_poly.type
_entity_poly.pdbx_seq_one_letter_code
_entity_poly.pdbx_strand_id
1 'polypeptide(L)'
;MSRFSSLSVKVPVILCIVTAIFITIMLIISLTIAGNGISKSRFEGFETTVKGYSSVFDAWFRTQSYLLETYASMPMISEYILSPDEDAREKVTSNLKTFREKNACAINIGIVDKNGIISADSDYPKWIGSKFTDNNIDVWNKLQNREYGYGSVSYGNDITPSAVNGELSFIFASPIKYENREIGYLYTIFSWREFYKNYIEGIKLGETGGLDVIAPNLKVLMNTDYNKVNTDAPQVYKSVFDGNLSKGVVEYIANNHKTMGSYTKMKYVPWITSMTMTSEEIFAESRKAILSGIILGIITIVSIAIFINIFIRSITKPLSLVVLEAQKIERGDLTEFKGKIKPRKDEIGILADSFANMRHKLVETIKEVNDASICIMNASEKLAKGNVELSRRTEAQSASLQQTAASMEQMASTIKSSTEYSITGNNMMISSKNSIDEAGDIIIQTTKNIEEVYEASTKIKNITKIIEGIAFQTNILALNASVEAARAGDQGKGFAVVASEVRNLAQTTQSSVKDITDLVDNAYDKINKATETAHHSQEIFADLRTKIDETANIMKGISSAAVEQQSGVEQVNRAVSEMDGATQMNNALVNDAENASKDLVAQANSLQHAMKFFKL
;
A
#
# COMPACT_ATOMS: atom_id res chain seq x y z
N MET A 1 -11.15 -7.14 31.88
CA MET A 1 -11.30 -8.25 30.91
C MET A 1 -10.53 -8.07 29.58
N SER A 2 -9.72 -7.02 29.36
CA SER A 2 -9.16 -6.70 28.02
C SER A 2 -7.78 -7.29 27.67
N ARG A 3 -7.01 -7.87 28.62
CA ARG A 3 -5.69 -8.44 28.29
C ARG A 3 -5.76 -9.78 27.56
N PHE A 4 -6.80 -10.57 27.79
CA PHE A 4 -7.00 -11.87 27.14
C PHE A 4 -7.54 -11.76 25.71
N SER A 5 -7.99 -10.59 25.24
CA SER A 5 -8.41 -10.38 23.85
C SER A 5 -7.28 -9.91 22.93
N SER A 6 -6.15 -9.46 23.48
CA SER A 6 -5.01 -9.03 22.68
C SER A 6 -4.39 -10.20 21.92
N LEU A 7 -4.16 -10.02 20.61
CA LEU A 7 -3.41 -10.98 19.80
C LEU A 7 -2.01 -11.27 20.37
N SER A 8 -1.42 -10.31 21.09
CA SER A 8 -0.12 -10.48 21.78
C SER A 8 -0.16 -11.52 22.90
N VAL A 9 -1.35 -11.90 23.38
CA VAL A 9 -1.54 -12.90 24.44
C VAL A 9 -2.22 -14.15 23.89
N LYS A 10 -3.24 -14.02 23.03
CA LYS A 10 -3.97 -15.18 22.48
C LYS A 10 -3.10 -16.08 21.62
N VAL A 11 -2.36 -15.50 20.66
CA VAL A 11 -1.62 -16.28 19.67
C VAL A 11 -0.48 -17.09 20.31
N PRO A 12 0.38 -16.53 21.20
CA PRO A 12 1.41 -17.32 21.87
C PRO A 12 0.81 -18.47 22.68
N VAL A 13 -0.27 -18.20 23.43
CA VAL A 13 -0.90 -19.20 24.31
C VAL A 13 -1.47 -20.35 23.48
N ILE A 14 -2.21 -20.05 22.42
CA ILE A 14 -2.77 -21.08 21.53
C ILE A 14 -1.65 -21.89 20.87
N LEU A 15 -0.62 -21.24 20.34
CA LEU A 15 0.48 -21.93 19.66
C LEU A 15 1.28 -22.81 20.63
N CYS A 16 1.53 -22.33 21.85
CA CYS A 16 2.20 -23.10 22.90
C CYS A 16 1.37 -24.32 23.32
N ILE A 17 0.05 -24.16 23.48
CA ILE A 17 -0.84 -25.28 23.84
C ILE A 17 -0.84 -26.33 22.73
N VAL A 18 -1.02 -25.92 21.47
CA VAL A 18 -1.06 -26.86 20.33
C VAL A 18 0.27 -27.59 20.15
N THR A 19 1.40 -26.87 20.21
CA THR A 19 2.74 -27.47 20.09
C THR A 19 3.04 -28.41 21.25
N ALA A 20 2.70 -28.03 22.48
CA ALA A 20 2.88 -28.90 23.65
C ALA A 20 2.05 -30.19 23.54
N ILE A 21 0.79 -30.09 23.12
CA ILE A 21 -0.08 -31.27 22.92
C ILE A 21 0.54 -32.19 21.85
N PHE A 22 0.95 -31.64 20.71
CA PHE A 22 1.49 -32.43 19.60
C PHE A 22 2.80 -33.15 19.98
N ILE A 23 3.72 -32.44 20.63
CA ILE A 23 5.00 -33.01 21.11
C ILE A 23 4.73 -34.11 22.14
N THR A 24 3.79 -33.89 23.06
CA THR A 24 3.44 -34.89 24.09
C THR A 24 2.87 -36.15 23.46
N ILE A 25 1.95 -36.03 22.51
CA ILE A 25 1.37 -37.18 21.79
C ILE A 25 2.47 -37.94 21.03
N MET A 26 3.33 -37.25 20.29
CA MET A 26 4.45 -37.86 19.56
C MET A 26 5.40 -38.60 20.50
N LEU A 27 5.76 -37.99 21.63
CA LEU A 27 6.64 -38.60 22.62
C LEU A 27 6.04 -39.90 23.20
N ILE A 28 4.74 -39.87 23.54
CA ILE A 28 4.01 -41.05 24.04
C ILE A 28 4.02 -42.17 22.99
N ILE A 29 3.70 -41.85 21.73
CA ILE A 29 3.67 -42.82 20.64
C ILE A 29 5.06 -43.43 20.43
N SER A 30 6.10 -42.62 20.32
CA SER A 30 7.47 -43.08 20.10
C SER A 30 7.97 -43.96 21.26
N LEU A 31 7.73 -43.56 22.52
CA LEU A 31 8.11 -44.36 23.68
C LEU A 31 7.36 -45.70 23.74
N THR A 32 6.08 -45.71 23.36
CA THR A 32 5.27 -46.94 23.32
C THR A 32 5.76 -47.90 22.24
N ILE A 33 6.03 -47.40 21.03
CA ILE A 33 6.57 -48.20 19.93
C ILE A 33 7.95 -48.76 20.28
N ALA A 34 8.84 -47.92 20.81
CA ALA A 34 10.17 -48.33 21.23
C ALA A 34 10.11 -49.39 22.35
N GLY A 35 9.28 -49.18 23.38
CA GLY A 35 9.09 -50.13 24.48
C GLY A 35 8.62 -51.50 23.99
N ASN A 36 7.62 -51.53 23.11
CA ASN A 36 7.09 -52.76 22.53
C ASN A 36 8.12 -53.48 21.64
N GLY A 37 8.85 -52.74 20.80
CA GLY A 37 9.90 -53.31 19.93
C GLY A 37 11.05 -53.93 20.71
N ILE A 38 11.56 -53.22 21.73
CA ILE A 38 12.66 -53.69 22.57
C ILE A 38 12.22 -54.91 23.40
N SER A 39 10.99 -54.92 23.91
CA SER A 39 10.44 -56.09 24.62
C SER A 39 10.37 -57.32 23.71
N LYS A 40 9.76 -57.18 22.52
CA LYS A 40 9.59 -58.28 21.56
C LYS A 40 10.93 -58.88 21.12
N SER A 41 11.88 -58.04 20.74
CA SER A 41 13.22 -58.48 20.30
C SER A 41 13.99 -59.24 21.39
N ARG A 42 13.84 -58.85 22.67
CA ARG A 42 14.48 -59.57 23.79
C ARG A 42 13.92 -60.98 23.99
N PHE A 43 12.60 -61.15 23.94
CA PHE A 43 12.00 -62.49 24.10
C PHE A 43 12.29 -63.41 22.91
N GLU A 44 12.33 -62.87 21.69
CA GLU A 44 12.80 -63.63 20.51
C GLU A 44 14.27 -64.05 20.66
N GLY A 45 15.10 -63.19 21.25
CA GLY A 45 16.48 -63.51 21.65
C GLY A 45 16.54 -64.68 22.65
N PHE A 46 15.81 -64.59 23.77
CA PHE A 46 15.75 -65.68 24.76
C PHE A 46 15.24 -66.98 24.16
N GLU A 47 14.19 -66.93 23.35
CA GLU A 47 13.65 -68.11 22.68
C GLU A 47 14.71 -68.76 21.78
N THR A 48 15.44 -67.95 21.00
CA THR A 48 16.51 -68.43 20.12
C THR A 48 17.64 -69.11 20.91
N THR A 49 18.06 -68.49 22.02
CA THR A 49 19.10 -69.05 22.90
C THR A 49 18.67 -70.36 23.53
N VAL A 50 17.45 -70.42 24.10
CA VAL A 50 16.89 -71.64 24.71
C VAL A 50 16.75 -72.76 23.70
N LYS A 51 16.26 -72.45 22.50
CA LYS A 51 16.15 -73.43 21.41
C LYS A 51 17.53 -73.96 20.97
N GLY A 52 18.54 -73.09 20.95
CA GLY A 52 19.92 -73.46 20.70
C GLY A 52 20.41 -74.51 21.70
N TYR A 53 20.27 -74.23 23.00
CA TYR A 53 20.66 -75.19 24.04
C TYR A 53 19.82 -76.46 24.06
N SER A 54 18.50 -76.36 23.87
CA SER A 54 17.63 -77.54 23.72
C SER A 54 18.10 -78.45 22.58
N SER A 55 18.60 -77.88 21.49
CA SER A 55 19.14 -78.64 20.36
C SER A 55 20.46 -79.34 20.70
N VAL A 56 21.29 -78.77 21.58
CA VAL A 56 22.51 -79.41 22.09
C VAL A 56 22.16 -80.65 22.92
N PHE A 57 21.18 -80.53 23.83
CA PHE A 57 20.69 -81.67 24.60
C PHE A 57 20.09 -82.75 23.69
N ASP A 58 19.18 -82.37 22.78
CA ASP A 58 18.58 -83.32 21.83
C ASP A 58 19.65 -84.02 20.97
N ALA A 59 20.68 -83.30 20.54
CA ALA A 59 21.79 -83.87 19.78
C ALA A 59 22.62 -84.85 20.61
N TRP A 60 22.94 -84.51 21.86
CA TRP A 60 23.67 -85.41 22.76
C TRP A 60 22.87 -86.68 23.03
N PHE A 61 21.59 -86.56 23.39
CA PHE A 61 20.70 -87.70 23.63
C PHE A 61 20.65 -88.63 22.41
N ARG A 62 20.43 -88.05 21.23
CA ARG A 62 20.41 -88.80 19.97
C ARG A 62 21.72 -89.55 19.73
N THR A 63 22.86 -88.88 19.88
CA THR A 63 24.18 -89.48 19.65
C THR A 63 24.44 -90.62 20.63
N GLN A 64 24.14 -90.44 21.92
CA GLN A 64 24.34 -91.47 22.94
C GLN A 64 23.42 -92.68 22.72
N SER A 65 22.16 -92.44 22.36
CA SER A 65 21.24 -93.53 22.02
C SER A 65 21.70 -94.32 20.80
N TYR A 66 22.14 -93.64 19.73
CA TYR A 66 22.64 -94.28 18.52
C TYR A 66 23.92 -95.10 18.78
N LEU A 67 24.86 -94.55 19.55
CA LEU A 67 26.06 -95.27 19.97
C LEU A 67 25.71 -96.53 20.75
N LEU A 68 24.76 -96.46 21.68
CA LEU A 68 24.34 -97.62 22.47
C LEU A 68 23.68 -98.71 21.63
N GLU A 69 22.77 -98.35 20.73
CA GLU A 69 22.13 -99.32 19.81
C GLU A 69 23.15 -99.99 18.89
N THR A 70 24.11 -99.22 18.39
CA THR A 70 25.18 -99.72 17.52
C THR A 70 26.01 -100.77 18.24
N TYR A 71 26.38 -100.51 19.50
CA TYR A 71 27.10 -101.49 20.32
C TYR A 71 26.23 -102.70 20.68
N ALA A 72 24.95 -102.48 21.02
CA ALA A 72 24.01 -103.56 21.34
C ALA A 72 23.78 -104.52 20.16
N SER A 73 24.01 -104.05 18.93
CA SER A 73 23.84 -104.83 17.70
C SER A 73 25.14 -105.49 17.20
N MET A 74 26.26 -105.34 17.91
CA MET A 74 27.52 -105.99 17.51
C MET A 74 27.39 -107.51 17.64
N PRO A 75 27.77 -108.31 16.61
CA PRO A 75 27.65 -109.76 16.64
C PRO A 75 28.30 -110.40 17.87
N MET A 76 29.46 -109.88 18.31
CA MET A 76 30.17 -110.36 19.50
C MET A 76 29.34 -110.26 20.78
N ILE A 77 28.46 -109.26 20.89
CA ILE A 77 27.58 -109.06 22.05
C ILE A 77 26.46 -110.10 22.04
N SER A 78 25.87 -110.37 20.88
CA SER A 78 24.84 -111.41 20.74
C SER A 78 25.39 -112.83 20.89
N GLU A 79 26.58 -113.12 20.34
CA GLU A 79 27.26 -114.42 20.45
C GLU A 79 27.60 -114.75 21.90
N TYR A 80 28.09 -113.76 22.66
CA TYR A 80 28.39 -113.92 24.08
C TYR A 80 27.16 -114.29 24.92
N ILE A 81 25.99 -113.70 24.62
CA ILE A 81 24.76 -114.02 25.35
C ILE A 81 24.25 -115.44 25.00
N LEU A 82 24.42 -115.87 23.76
CA LEU A 82 23.95 -117.19 23.30
C LEU A 82 24.85 -118.34 23.79
N SER A 83 26.17 -118.11 23.83
CA SER A 83 27.17 -119.10 24.22
C SER A 83 28.17 -118.49 25.22
N PRO A 84 27.79 -118.33 26.50
CA PRO A 84 28.63 -117.67 27.49
C PRO A 84 29.78 -118.59 27.94
N ASP A 85 30.96 -118.44 27.34
CA ASP A 85 32.22 -118.99 27.83
C ASP A 85 33.16 -117.90 28.38
N GLU A 86 34.31 -118.31 28.91
CA GLU A 86 35.26 -117.40 29.56
C GLU A 86 36.01 -116.51 28.54
N ASP A 87 36.32 -117.02 27.34
CA ASP A 87 37.01 -116.29 26.26
C ASP A 87 36.08 -115.24 25.62
N ALA A 88 34.82 -115.59 25.38
CA ALA A 88 33.78 -114.68 24.91
C ALA A 88 33.53 -113.54 25.91
N ARG A 89 33.55 -113.84 27.22
CA ARG A 89 33.40 -112.82 28.27
C ARG A 89 34.56 -111.84 28.30
N GLU A 90 35.80 -112.31 28.16
CA GLU A 90 36.99 -111.45 28.15
C GLU A 90 36.98 -110.50 26.94
N LYS A 91 36.65 -111.02 25.75
CA LYS A 91 36.53 -110.22 24.51
C LYS A 91 35.45 -109.15 24.61
N VAL A 92 34.27 -109.49 25.12
CA VAL A 92 33.17 -108.54 25.31
C VAL A 92 33.53 -107.50 26.36
N THR A 93 34.06 -107.92 27.51
CA THR A 93 34.47 -106.99 28.59
C THR A 93 35.53 -105.99 28.12
N SER A 94 36.50 -106.42 27.30
CA SER A 94 37.51 -105.55 26.70
C SER A 94 36.92 -104.51 25.73
N ASN A 95 35.92 -104.92 24.92
CA ASN A 95 35.22 -104.00 24.02
C ASN A 95 34.37 -102.97 24.79
N LEU A 96 33.67 -103.42 25.84
CA LEU A 96 32.92 -102.57 26.76
C LEU A 96 33.82 -101.52 27.44
N LYS A 97 35.03 -101.90 27.88
CA LYS A 97 36.04 -100.96 28.37
C LYS A 97 36.44 -99.92 27.32
N THR A 98 36.65 -100.35 26.08
CA THR A 98 37.00 -99.45 24.97
C THR A 98 35.89 -98.44 24.70
N PHE A 99 34.61 -98.84 24.76
CA PHE A 99 33.48 -97.92 24.66
C PHE A 99 33.53 -96.84 25.74
N ARG A 100 33.70 -97.27 27.00
CA ARG A 100 33.75 -96.36 28.15
C ARG A 100 34.89 -95.35 28.00
N GLU A 101 36.10 -95.81 27.68
CA GLU A 101 37.28 -94.95 27.52
C GLU A 101 37.14 -93.94 26.38
N LYS A 102 36.41 -94.29 25.30
CA LYS A 102 36.18 -93.41 24.15
C LYS A 102 34.97 -92.49 24.32
N ASN A 103 34.10 -92.73 25.30
CA ASN A 103 32.90 -91.94 25.53
C ASN A 103 33.10 -91.06 26.77
N ALA A 104 33.36 -89.78 26.55
CA ALA A 104 33.73 -88.82 27.59
C ALA A 104 32.75 -88.72 28.78
N CYS A 105 31.50 -89.12 28.60
CA CYS A 105 30.50 -89.11 29.67
C CYS A 105 30.22 -90.49 30.27
N ALA A 106 30.65 -91.60 29.66
CA ALA A 106 30.31 -92.93 30.14
C ALA A 106 31.21 -93.34 31.30
N ILE A 107 30.63 -93.63 32.47
CA ILE A 107 31.36 -94.16 33.63
C ILE A 107 31.27 -95.67 33.73
N ASN A 108 30.25 -96.28 33.13
CA ASN A 108 30.13 -97.73 33.05
C ASN A 108 29.24 -98.16 31.88
N ILE A 109 29.51 -99.33 31.30
CA ILE A 109 28.66 -100.02 30.32
C ILE A 109 28.67 -101.52 30.63
N GLY A 110 27.50 -102.16 30.56
CA GLY A 110 27.36 -103.57 30.90
C GLY A 110 26.19 -104.26 30.19
N ILE A 111 26.19 -105.58 30.24
CA ILE A 111 25.20 -106.45 29.62
C ILE A 111 24.36 -107.10 30.72
N VAL A 112 23.06 -107.12 30.49
CA VAL A 112 22.06 -107.75 31.35
C VAL A 112 21.37 -108.85 30.55
N ASP A 113 21.25 -110.03 31.13
CA ASP A 113 20.50 -111.12 30.51
C ASP A 113 18.98 -110.87 30.56
N LYS A 114 18.18 -111.78 29.99
CA LYS A 114 16.71 -111.67 30.04
C LYS A 114 16.11 -111.72 31.44
N ASN A 115 16.83 -112.29 32.40
CA ASN A 115 16.36 -112.46 33.77
C ASN A 115 16.71 -111.24 34.65
N GLY A 116 17.35 -110.22 34.05
CA GLY A 116 17.75 -109.02 34.77
C GLY A 116 19.06 -109.18 35.53
N ILE A 117 19.86 -110.21 35.24
CA ILE A 117 21.17 -110.44 35.86
C ILE A 117 22.27 -109.83 35.01
N ILE A 118 23.15 -109.06 35.63
CA ILE A 118 24.32 -108.47 34.95
C ILE A 118 25.31 -109.59 34.63
N SER A 119 25.59 -109.83 33.35
CA SER A 119 26.47 -110.90 32.87
C SER A 119 27.88 -110.43 32.54
N ALA A 120 28.02 -109.19 32.04
CA ALA A 120 29.31 -108.56 31.75
C ALA A 120 29.26 -107.06 32.06
N ASP A 121 30.41 -106.48 32.41
CA ASP A 121 30.51 -105.07 32.80
C ASP A 121 31.92 -104.53 32.51
N SER A 122 32.02 -103.25 32.14
CA SER A 122 33.30 -102.62 31.75
C SER A 122 34.27 -102.38 32.92
N ASP A 123 33.79 -102.05 34.12
CA ASP A 123 34.68 -101.57 35.20
C ASP A 123 34.37 -102.15 36.58
N TYR A 124 33.20 -102.75 36.78
CA TYR A 124 32.75 -103.25 38.06
C TYR A 124 32.43 -104.76 38.02
N PRO A 125 33.44 -105.64 38.10
CA PRO A 125 33.24 -107.09 38.17
C PRO A 125 32.37 -107.52 39.35
N LYS A 126 32.27 -106.69 40.41
CA LYS A 126 31.42 -106.92 41.59
C LYS A 126 29.92 -106.92 41.28
N TRP A 127 29.50 -106.37 40.14
CA TRP A 127 28.10 -106.36 39.72
C TRP A 127 27.72 -107.59 38.91
N ILE A 128 28.68 -108.33 38.39
CA ILE A 128 28.42 -109.57 37.65
C ILE A 128 27.71 -110.55 38.60
N GLY A 129 26.53 -111.02 38.19
CA GLY A 129 25.65 -111.89 39.00
C GLY A 129 24.64 -111.14 39.88
N SER A 130 24.71 -109.82 39.99
CA SER A 130 23.71 -109.01 40.70
C SER A 130 22.51 -108.66 39.81
N LYS A 131 21.39 -108.26 40.43
CA LYS A 131 20.17 -107.86 39.71
C LYS A 131 20.27 -106.41 39.27
N PHE A 132 20.14 -106.17 37.96
CA PHE A 132 20.07 -104.83 37.38
C PHE A 132 18.95 -103.98 37.99
N THR A 133 17.85 -104.64 38.37
CA THR A 133 16.67 -104.01 38.99
C THR A 133 16.92 -103.39 40.36
N ASP A 134 17.98 -103.79 41.07
CA ASP A 134 18.24 -103.30 42.43
C ASP A 134 18.51 -101.78 42.45
N ASN A 135 19.09 -101.25 41.37
CA ASN A 135 19.41 -99.83 41.23
C ASN A 135 18.70 -99.15 40.03
N ASN A 136 18.12 -99.91 39.09
CA ASN A 136 17.63 -99.39 37.80
C ASN A 136 16.22 -99.88 37.44
N ILE A 137 15.33 -100.03 38.43
CA ILE A 137 13.97 -100.56 38.22
C ILE A 137 13.15 -99.74 37.22
N ASP A 138 13.31 -98.41 37.17
CA ASP A 138 12.60 -97.52 36.25
C ASP A 138 12.93 -97.84 34.78
N VAL A 139 14.23 -97.88 34.46
CA VAL A 139 14.71 -98.21 33.12
C VAL A 139 14.35 -99.64 32.75
N TRP A 140 14.46 -100.57 33.70
CA TRP A 140 14.07 -101.96 33.48
C TRP A 140 12.59 -102.08 33.07
N ASN A 141 11.68 -101.45 33.81
CA ASN A 141 10.25 -101.46 33.48
C ASN A 141 9.98 -100.87 32.10
N LYS A 142 10.64 -99.76 31.75
CA LYS A 142 10.53 -99.15 30.42
C LYS A 142 10.98 -100.10 29.31
N LEU A 143 12.10 -100.80 29.50
CA LEU A 143 12.58 -101.79 28.53
C LEU A 143 11.57 -102.93 28.34
N GLN A 144 11.03 -103.48 29.44
CA GLN A 144 10.04 -104.56 29.37
C GLN A 144 8.74 -104.11 28.68
N ASN A 145 8.32 -102.87 28.91
CA ASN A 145 7.14 -102.27 28.28
C ASN A 145 7.40 -101.73 26.87
N ARG A 146 8.64 -101.79 26.37
CA ARG A 146 9.08 -101.18 25.10
C ARG A 146 8.83 -99.67 25.04
N GLU A 147 8.95 -99.01 26.19
CA GLU A 147 8.92 -97.55 26.33
C GLU A 147 10.31 -96.98 25.99
N TYR A 148 10.48 -96.63 24.73
CA TYR A 148 11.72 -96.07 24.20
C TYR A 148 11.64 -94.55 24.02
N GLY A 149 12.76 -93.87 24.23
CA GLY A 149 12.93 -92.46 23.92
C GLY A 149 13.26 -92.23 22.45
N TYR A 150 14.54 -92.37 22.15
CA TYR A 150 15.07 -92.31 20.79
C TYR A 150 15.57 -93.69 20.37
N GLY A 151 15.12 -94.16 19.21
CA GLY A 151 15.37 -95.53 18.77
C GLY A 151 14.70 -96.55 19.70
N SER A 152 15.44 -97.58 20.07
CA SER A 152 15.08 -98.63 21.02
C SER A 152 15.72 -98.39 22.40
N VAL A 153 16.11 -97.16 22.71
CA VAL A 153 16.81 -96.83 23.97
C VAL A 153 15.83 -96.29 25.01
N SER A 154 15.77 -96.96 26.16
CA SER A 154 15.10 -96.47 27.37
C SER A 154 16.11 -95.74 28.27
N TYR A 155 15.64 -94.75 29.02
CA TYR A 155 16.46 -93.94 29.92
C TYR A 155 15.76 -93.70 31.26
N GLY A 156 16.54 -93.36 32.29
CA GLY A 156 16.04 -93.10 33.64
C GLY A 156 15.19 -91.82 33.73
N ASN A 157 14.19 -91.80 34.61
CA ASN A 157 13.43 -90.58 34.88
C ASN A 157 14.21 -89.53 35.69
N ASP A 158 15.17 -89.98 36.50
CA ASP A 158 15.92 -89.16 37.44
C ASP A 158 17.43 -89.32 37.28
N ILE A 159 18.17 -88.34 37.80
CA ILE A 159 19.61 -88.43 38.02
C ILE A 159 19.87 -88.92 39.44
N THR A 160 20.56 -90.03 39.58
CA THR A 160 20.83 -90.66 40.88
C THR A 160 22.33 -90.85 41.09
N PRO A 161 22.82 -90.82 42.34
CA PRO A 161 24.21 -91.14 42.63
C PRO A 161 24.58 -92.51 42.08
N SER A 162 25.61 -92.56 41.23
CA SER A 162 26.10 -93.80 40.66
C SER A 162 26.66 -94.70 41.76
N ALA A 163 26.36 -95.99 41.71
CA ALA A 163 27.03 -96.97 42.54
C ALA A 163 28.52 -97.19 42.16
N VAL A 164 28.99 -96.62 41.04
CA VAL A 164 30.39 -96.72 40.57
C VAL A 164 31.30 -95.75 41.33
N ASN A 165 30.91 -94.47 41.40
CA ASN A 165 31.75 -93.39 41.93
C ASN A 165 31.00 -92.40 42.85
N GLY A 166 29.69 -92.60 43.11
CA GLY A 166 28.86 -91.74 43.95
C GLY A 166 28.41 -90.42 43.30
N GLU A 167 28.86 -90.11 42.09
CA GLU A 167 28.45 -88.89 41.38
C GLU A 167 27.05 -89.04 40.78
N LEU A 168 26.34 -87.92 40.62
CA LEU A 168 25.06 -87.92 39.91
C LEU A 168 25.25 -88.48 38.51
N SER A 169 24.43 -89.47 38.20
CA SER A 169 24.53 -90.25 36.99
C SER A 169 23.19 -90.46 36.34
N PHE A 170 23.26 -90.80 35.06
CA PHE A 170 22.10 -91.00 34.24
C PHE A 170 22.28 -92.25 33.39
N ILE A 171 21.26 -93.10 33.33
CA ILE A 171 21.38 -94.42 32.73
C ILE A 171 20.56 -94.53 31.45
N PHE A 172 21.18 -95.10 30.42
CA PHE A 172 20.54 -95.59 29.20
C PHE A 172 20.58 -97.11 29.14
N ALA A 173 19.61 -97.71 28.48
CA ALA A 173 19.64 -99.12 28.14
C ALA A 173 18.95 -99.39 26.80
N SER A 174 19.49 -100.34 26.04
CA SER A 174 18.99 -100.78 24.74
C SER A 174 18.82 -102.30 24.73
N PRO A 175 17.79 -102.85 24.08
CA PRO A 175 17.71 -104.29 23.85
C PRO A 175 18.83 -104.77 22.92
N ILE A 176 19.37 -105.93 23.24
CA ILE A 176 20.27 -106.70 22.38
C ILE A 176 19.41 -107.70 21.62
N LYS A 177 19.48 -107.68 20.30
CA LYS A 177 18.63 -108.51 19.42
C LYS A 177 19.46 -109.49 18.60
N TYR A 178 18.99 -110.73 18.51
CA TYR A 178 19.53 -111.74 17.61
C TYR A 178 18.36 -112.39 16.85
N GLU A 179 18.46 -112.50 15.52
CA GLU A 179 17.37 -112.96 14.64
C GLU A 179 16.00 -112.33 14.98
N ASN A 180 16.03 -111.02 15.25
CA ASN A 180 14.85 -110.21 15.58
C ASN A 180 14.15 -110.57 16.92
N ARG A 181 14.81 -111.36 17.78
CA ARG A 181 14.39 -111.65 19.16
C ARG A 181 15.30 -110.91 20.13
N GLU A 182 14.71 -110.25 21.12
CA GLU A 182 15.46 -109.68 22.24
C GLU A 182 16.07 -110.82 23.05
N ILE A 183 17.38 -110.78 23.30
CA ILE A 183 18.14 -111.82 24.02
C ILE A 183 18.81 -111.31 25.31
N GLY A 184 18.85 -109.99 25.50
CA GLY A 184 19.35 -109.31 26.69
C GLY A 184 19.29 -107.80 26.50
N TYR A 185 19.98 -107.04 27.34
CA TYR A 185 20.03 -105.58 27.28
C TYR A 185 21.46 -105.09 27.49
N LEU A 186 21.82 -104.01 26.80
CA LEU A 186 23.06 -103.28 27.00
C LEU A 186 22.74 -101.97 27.71
N TYR A 187 23.30 -101.71 28.88
CA TYR A 187 23.13 -100.45 29.59
C TYR A 187 24.42 -99.64 29.63
N THR A 188 24.28 -98.32 29.69
CA THR A 188 25.38 -97.38 29.94
C THR A 188 24.97 -96.40 31.01
N ILE A 189 25.86 -96.16 31.96
CA ILE A 189 25.73 -95.14 33.00
C ILE A 189 26.64 -93.98 32.62
N PHE A 190 26.08 -92.77 32.59
CA PHE A 190 26.77 -91.53 32.26
C PHE A 190 27.02 -90.67 33.51
N SER A 191 28.20 -90.04 33.64
CA SER A 191 28.45 -88.99 34.64
C SER A 191 27.79 -87.70 34.20
N TRP A 192 26.87 -87.23 35.04
CA TRP A 192 26.19 -85.97 34.82
C TRP A 192 27.07 -84.76 35.12
N ARG A 193 28.09 -84.96 35.98
CA ARG A 193 29.13 -83.94 36.26
C ARG A 193 30.00 -83.70 35.04
N GLU A 194 30.42 -84.75 34.33
CA GLU A 194 31.20 -84.62 33.10
C GLU A 194 30.36 -84.03 31.95
N PHE A 195 29.07 -84.36 31.86
CA PHE A 195 28.17 -83.65 30.95
C PHE A 195 28.14 -82.15 31.25
N TYR A 196 27.97 -81.76 32.52
CA TYR A 196 27.96 -80.35 32.91
C TYR A 196 29.26 -79.64 32.52
N LYS A 197 30.43 -80.21 32.83
CA LYS A 197 31.73 -79.61 32.48
C LYS A 197 31.88 -79.40 30.97
N ASN A 198 31.45 -80.37 30.17
CA ASN A 198 31.67 -80.35 28.72
C ASN A 198 30.67 -79.45 27.97
N TYR A 199 29.44 -79.29 28.47
CA TYR A 199 28.36 -78.67 27.70
C TYR A 199 27.70 -77.45 28.37
N ILE A 200 27.88 -77.25 29.67
CA ILE A 200 27.12 -76.26 30.46
C ILE A 200 28.02 -75.31 31.24
N GLU A 201 29.14 -75.79 31.76
CA GLU A 201 30.11 -75.00 32.50
C GLU A 201 30.63 -73.84 31.64
N GLY A 202 30.65 -72.64 32.21
CA GLY A 202 31.07 -71.42 31.51
C GLY A 202 29.97 -70.70 30.73
N ILE A 203 28.77 -71.25 30.58
CA ILE A 203 27.62 -70.51 30.04
C ILE A 203 27.29 -69.34 30.98
N LYS A 204 27.37 -68.11 30.47
CA LYS A 204 26.95 -66.89 31.16
C LYS A 204 25.81 -66.24 30.40
N LEU A 205 24.68 -66.05 31.08
CA LEU A 205 23.45 -65.53 30.51
C LEU A 205 23.04 -64.26 31.27
N GLY A 206 23.80 -63.18 31.08
CA GLY A 206 23.67 -61.97 31.91
C GLY A 206 24.29 -62.14 33.30
N GLU A 207 23.94 -61.23 34.20
CA GLU A 207 24.36 -61.26 35.61
C GLU A 207 23.48 -62.19 36.44
N THR A 208 22.17 -62.20 36.18
CA THR A 208 21.17 -62.94 36.95
C THR A 208 20.53 -64.10 36.20
N GLY A 209 20.87 -64.29 34.93
CA GLY A 209 20.22 -65.31 34.11
C GLY A 209 20.84 -66.70 34.25
N GLY A 210 19.99 -67.71 34.13
CA GLY A 210 20.37 -69.11 34.21
C GLY A 210 19.67 -69.95 33.15
N LEU A 211 20.31 -71.07 32.78
CA LEU A 211 19.74 -72.12 31.96
C LEU A 211 19.31 -73.27 32.86
N ASP A 212 18.11 -73.78 32.67
CA ASP A 212 17.51 -74.90 33.39
C ASP A 212 17.11 -76.00 32.40
N VAL A 213 17.41 -77.26 32.71
CA VAL A 213 16.75 -78.42 32.11
C VAL A 213 15.94 -79.10 33.19
N ILE A 214 14.65 -79.27 32.93
CA ILE A 214 13.67 -79.66 33.94
C ILE A 214 12.95 -80.92 33.45
N ALA A 215 12.76 -81.90 34.33
CA ALA A 215 11.99 -83.11 34.09
C ALA A 215 10.49 -82.94 34.44
N PRO A 216 9.60 -83.83 33.97
CA PRO A 216 8.15 -83.77 34.27
C PRO A 216 7.81 -83.82 35.76
N ASN A 217 8.67 -84.43 36.58
CA ASN A 217 8.53 -84.48 38.03
C ASN A 217 9.00 -83.19 38.73
N LEU A 218 9.28 -82.12 37.96
CA LEU A 218 9.78 -80.82 38.41
C LEU A 218 11.17 -80.89 39.06
N LYS A 219 11.99 -81.89 38.76
CA LYS A 219 13.41 -81.87 39.13
C LYS A 219 14.23 -81.13 38.10
N VAL A 220 15.16 -80.30 38.60
CA VAL A 220 16.17 -79.64 37.78
C VAL A 220 17.25 -80.67 37.45
N LEU A 221 17.24 -81.14 36.22
CA LEU A 221 18.25 -82.07 35.72
C LEU A 221 19.54 -81.36 35.37
N MET A 222 19.48 -80.15 34.83
CA MET A 222 20.69 -79.36 34.56
C MET A 222 20.47 -77.91 34.92
N ASN A 223 21.47 -77.25 35.48
CA ASN A 223 21.48 -75.81 35.64
C ASN A 223 22.87 -75.24 35.34
N THR A 224 22.96 -73.99 34.90
CA THR A 224 24.23 -73.24 34.78
C THR A 224 25.05 -73.19 36.08
N ASP A 225 24.38 -73.20 37.23
CA ASP A 225 24.93 -73.41 38.57
C ASP A 225 24.73 -74.87 38.99
N TYR A 226 25.80 -75.65 39.01
CA TYR A 226 25.74 -77.08 39.30
C TYR A 226 25.11 -77.40 40.68
N ASN A 227 25.16 -76.47 41.64
CA ASN A 227 24.56 -76.69 42.97
C ASN A 227 23.03 -76.77 42.94
N LYS A 228 22.40 -76.29 41.86
CA LYS A 228 20.94 -76.37 41.65
C LYS A 228 20.52 -77.66 40.96
N VAL A 229 21.46 -78.48 40.49
CA VAL A 229 21.14 -79.78 39.90
C VAL A 229 20.55 -80.71 40.97
N ASN A 230 19.51 -81.46 40.60
CA ASN A 230 18.70 -82.32 41.45
C ASN A 230 17.83 -81.59 42.51
N THR A 231 17.68 -80.27 42.40
CA THR A 231 16.74 -79.48 43.24
C THR A 231 15.35 -79.38 42.61
N ASP A 232 14.37 -78.85 43.35
CA ASP A 232 13.02 -78.63 42.85
C ASP A 232 12.95 -77.38 41.96
N ALA A 233 12.38 -77.56 40.76
CA ALA A 233 12.10 -76.47 39.85
C ALA A 233 10.90 -75.63 40.32
N PRO A 234 10.82 -74.35 39.93
CA PRO A 234 9.69 -73.50 40.23
C PRO A 234 8.34 -74.10 39.75
N GLN A 235 7.29 -73.95 40.57
CA GLN A 235 5.97 -74.53 40.29
C GLN A 235 5.33 -74.06 38.97
N VAL A 236 5.79 -72.93 38.40
CA VAL A 236 5.33 -72.43 37.10
C VAL A 236 5.51 -73.46 35.99
N TYR A 237 6.56 -74.28 36.06
CA TYR A 237 6.86 -75.28 35.02
C TYR A 237 5.86 -76.43 34.98
N LYS A 238 5.07 -76.64 36.04
CA LYS A 238 3.97 -77.61 36.02
C LYS A 238 2.97 -77.30 34.91
N SER A 239 2.54 -76.03 34.85
CA SER A 239 1.63 -75.54 33.80
C SER A 239 2.25 -75.63 32.40
N VAL A 240 3.58 -75.55 32.30
CA VAL A 240 4.31 -75.68 31.05
C VAL A 240 4.31 -77.13 30.55
N PHE A 241 4.50 -78.11 31.45
CA PHE A 241 4.38 -79.52 31.11
C PHE A 241 2.95 -79.88 30.69
N ASP A 242 1.95 -79.42 31.45
CA ASP A 242 0.52 -79.67 31.18
C ASP A 242 0.02 -79.00 29.88
N GLY A 243 0.70 -77.93 29.42
CA GLY A 243 0.32 -77.19 28.22
C GLY A 243 0.76 -77.84 26.90
N ASN A 244 0.05 -77.54 25.80
CA ASN A 244 0.36 -78.06 24.45
C ASN A 244 1.46 -77.28 23.70
N LEU A 245 1.94 -76.16 24.25
CA LEU A 245 2.93 -75.32 23.58
C LEU A 245 4.34 -75.91 23.69
N SER A 246 4.99 -76.11 22.54
CA SER A 246 6.39 -76.60 22.46
C SER A 246 7.42 -75.56 22.88
N LYS A 247 7.04 -74.28 22.95
CA LYS A 247 7.87 -73.16 23.40
C LYS A 247 6.99 -72.04 23.94
N GLY A 248 7.54 -71.16 24.76
CA GLY A 248 6.79 -70.02 25.29
C GLY A 248 7.60 -69.21 26.29
N VAL A 249 6.91 -68.30 26.99
CA VAL A 249 7.48 -67.45 28.03
C VAL A 249 7.04 -67.96 29.39
N VAL A 250 7.96 -67.97 30.37
CA VAL A 250 7.64 -68.19 31.78
C VAL A 250 7.92 -66.92 32.56
N GLU A 251 7.11 -66.71 33.60
CA GLU A 251 7.29 -65.62 34.54
C GLU A 251 6.92 -66.11 35.95
N TYR A 252 7.79 -65.84 36.91
CA TYR A 252 7.63 -66.24 38.31
C TYR A 252 8.46 -65.36 39.23
N ILE A 253 8.36 -65.57 40.54
CA ILE A 253 9.16 -64.86 41.53
C ILE A 253 10.20 -65.83 42.09
N ALA A 254 11.47 -65.44 42.04
CA ALA A 254 12.59 -66.17 42.63
C ALA A 254 13.40 -65.22 43.51
N ASN A 255 13.70 -65.62 44.76
CA ASN A 255 14.46 -64.80 45.71
C ASN A 255 13.92 -63.36 45.85
N ASN A 256 12.59 -63.17 45.91
CA ASN A 256 11.90 -61.87 45.91
C ASN A 256 12.05 -61.00 44.65
N HIS A 257 12.72 -61.48 43.60
CA HIS A 257 12.78 -60.79 42.31
C HIS A 257 11.84 -61.43 41.30
N LYS A 258 11.19 -60.59 40.51
CA LYS A 258 10.36 -61.03 39.40
C LYS A 258 11.28 -61.51 38.27
N THR A 259 11.23 -62.80 37.98
CA THR A 259 12.06 -63.50 37.00
C THR A 259 11.21 -63.91 35.81
N MET A 260 11.75 -63.73 34.61
CA MET A 260 11.06 -64.11 33.40
C MET A 260 12.03 -64.61 32.34
N GLY A 261 11.52 -65.34 31.36
CA GLY A 261 12.33 -65.83 30.26
C GLY A 261 11.57 -66.79 29.37
N SER A 262 12.29 -67.57 28.58
CA SER A 262 11.69 -68.46 27.59
C SER A 262 11.94 -69.93 27.93
N TYR A 263 11.08 -70.79 27.41
CA TYR A 263 11.22 -72.23 27.52
C TYR A 263 11.03 -72.91 26.16
N THR A 264 11.56 -74.12 26.01
CA THR A 264 11.37 -74.99 24.86
C THR A 264 11.33 -76.45 25.34
N LYS A 265 10.31 -77.20 24.90
CA LYS A 265 10.20 -78.65 25.12
C LYS A 265 11.19 -79.37 24.21
N MET A 266 11.96 -80.30 24.76
CA MET A 266 12.89 -81.14 24.00
C MET A 266 12.14 -82.13 23.11
N LYS A 267 12.80 -82.65 22.07
CA LYS A 267 12.18 -83.51 21.06
C LYS A 267 12.17 -84.98 21.45
N TYR A 268 13.25 -85.46 22.06
CA TYR A 268 13.45 -86.91 22.29
C TYR A 268 13.20 -87.36 23.73
N VAL A 269 13.22 -86.42 24.66
CA VAL A 269 12.93 -86.63 26.07
C VAL A 269 11.86 -85.64 26.52
N PRO A 270 10.99 -85.99 27.48
CA PRO A 270 9.91 -85.14 27.95
C PRO A 270 10.44 -84.06 28.90
N TRP A 271 11.54 -83.40 28.54
CA TRP A 271 12.20 -82.39 29.36
C TRP A 271 11.99 -81.01 28.75
N ILE A 272 12.12 -79.99 29.59
CA ILE A 272 12.04 -78.59 29.17
C ILE A 272 13.41 -77.97 29.37
N THR A 273 13.91 -77.30 28.34
CA THR A 273 15.00 -76.33 28.50
C THR A 273 14.37 -74.96 28.74
N SER A 274 14.86 -74.21 29.72
CA SER A 274 14.41 -72.85 29.99
C SER A 274 15.59 -71.95 30.29
N MET A 275 15.50 -70.69 29.86
CA MET A 275 16.42 -69.64 30.25
C MET A 275 15.61 -68.55 30.90
N THR A 276 16.00 -68.14 32.10
CA THR A 276 15.27 -67.13 32.87
C THR A 276 16.23 -66.12 33.48
N MET A 277 15.81 -64.87 33.61
CA MET A 277 16.60 -63.74 34.11
C MET A 277 15.69 -62.76 34.87
N THR A 278 16.24 -61.94 35.77
CA THR A 278 15.43 -60.98 36.51
C THR A 278 14.87 -59.88 35.59
N SER A 279 13.62 -59.48 35.81
CA SER A 279 12.96 -58.40 35.07
C SER A 279 13.68 -57.06 35.24
N GLU A 280 14.32 -56.83 36.39
CA GLU A 280 15.13 -55.64 36.65
C GLU A 280 16.32 -55.55 35.67
N GLU A 281 17.07 -56.64 35.49
CA GLU A 281 18.16 -56.70 34.52
C GLU A 281 17.63 -56.61 33.08
N ILE A 282 16.54 -57.32 32.78
CA ILE A 282 15.90 -57.26 31.46
C ILE A 282 15.57 -55.81 31.09
N PHE A 283 14.90 -55.06 31.97
CA PHE A 283 14.37 -53.72 31.68
C PHE A 283 15.26 -52.54 32.09
N ALA A 284 16.43 -52.76 32.69
CA ALA A 284 17.31 -51.69 33.19
C ALA A 284 17.64 -50.62 32.12
N GLU A 285 18.11 -51.05 30.96
CA GLU A 285 18.47 -50.13 29.86
C GLU A 285 17.26 -49.44 29.25
N SER A 286 16.11 -50.12 29.17
CA SER A 286 14.87 -49.50 28.68
C SER A 286 14.36 -48.40 29.63
N ARG A 287 14.52 -48.56 30.95
CA ARG A 287 14.11 -47.54 31.92
C ARG A 287 14.94 -46.26 31.81
N LYS A 288 16.26 -46.40 31.59
CA LYS A 288 17.16 -45.25 31.36
C LYS A 288 16.78 -44.50 30.09
N ALA A 289 16.48 -45.21 29.01
CA ALA A 289 16.05 -44.61 27.74
C ALA A 289 14.72 -43.86 27.83
N ILE A 290 13.74 -44.38 28.59
CA ILE A 290 12.45 -43.70 28.81
C ILE A 290 12.64 -42.41 29.60
N LEU A 291 13.42 -42.44 30.68
CA LEU A 291 13.65 -41.27 31.54
C LEU A 291 14.40 -40.15 30.80
N SER A 292 15.45 -40.48 30.03
CA SER A 292 16.17 -39.49 29.23
C SER A 292 15.29 -38.87 28.13
N GLY A 293 14.39 -39.65 27.53
CA GLY A 293 13.40 -39.16 26.56
C GLY A 293 12.41 -38.15 27.16
N ILE A 294 11.90 -38.39 28.37
CA ILE A 294 10.98 -37.47 29.06
C ILE A 294 11.65 -36.12 29.35
N ILE A 295 12.88 -36.13 29.88
CA ILE A 295 13.64 -34.91 30.21
C ILE A 295 13.88 -34.07 28.95
N LEU A 296 14.31 -34.71 27.86
CA LEU A 296 14.54 -34.03 26.58
C LEU A 296 13.24 -33.43 26.02
N GLY A 297 12.11 -34.13 26.17
CA GLY A 297 10.79 -33.62 25.80
C GLY A 297 10.41 -32.32 26.53
N ILE A 298 10.59 -32.27 27.85
CA ILE A 298 10.29 -31.09 28.67
C ILE A 298 11.15 -29.89 28.24
N ILE A 299 12.46 -30.09 28.07
CA ILE A 299 13.39 -29.02 27.63
C ILE A 299 12.97 -28.45 26.28
N THR A 300 12.56 -29.32 25.36
CA THR A 300 12.12 -28.93 24.01
C THR A 300 10.85 -28.07 24.07
N ILE A 301 9.86 -28.46 24.87
CA ILE A 301 8.61 -27.70 25.06
C ILE A 301 8.90 -26.30 25.63
N VAL A 302 9.73 -26.21 26.69
CA VAL A 302 10.08 -24.92 27.31
C VAL A 302 10.82 -24.01 26.33
N SER A 303 11.77 -24.55 25.57
CA SER A 303 12.55 -23.79 24.58
C SER A 303 11.66 -23.22 23.48
N ILE A 304 10.72 -24.02 22.97
CA ILE A 304 9.73 -23.59 21.97
C ILE A 304 8.81 -22.50 22.53
N ALA A 305 8.35 -22.63 23.78
CA ALA A 305 7.49 -21.63 24.41
C ALA A 305 8.19 -20.26 24.54
N ILE A 306 9.47 -20.25 24.93
CA ILE A 306 10.28 -19.03 25.00
C ILE A 306 10.44 -18.40 23.61
N PHE A 307 10.76 -19.22 22.60
CA PHE A 307 10.91 -18.77 21.22
C PHE A 307 9.62 -18.13 20.67
N ILE A 308 8.47 -18.81 20.82
CA ILE A 308 7.16 -18.31 20.38
C ILE A 308 6.86 -16.95 21.01
N ASN A 309 7.11 -16.80 22.32
CA ASN A 309 6.86 -15.54 23.02
C ASN A 309 7.74 -14.39 22.51
N ILE A 310 9.04 -14.63 22.28
CA ILE A 310 9.96 -13.62 21.72
C ILE A 310 9.52 -13.23 20.31
N PHE A 311 9.20 -14.21 19.47
CA PHE A 311 8.78 -14.00 18.09
C PHE A 311 7.50 -13.16 17.99
N ILE A 312 6.46 -13.50 18.77
CA ILE A 312 5.19 -12.76 18.78
C ILE A 312 5.40 -11.32 19.28
N ARG A 313 6.23 -11.12 20.31
CA ARG A 313 6.56 -9.78 20.80
C ARG A 313 7.29 -8.94 19.75
N SER A 314 8.12 -9.55 18.92
CA SER A 314 8.80 -8.86 17.81
C SER A 314 7.83 -8.36 16.73
N ILE A 315 6.64 -8.96 16.61
CA ILE A 315 5.61 -8.56 15.63
C ILE A 315 4.63 -7.57 16.25
N THR A 316 4.09 -7.90 17.41
CA THR A 316 2.98 -7.14 18.02
C THR A 316 3.37 -5.78 18.57
N LYS A 317 4.60 -5.62 19.09
CA LYS A 317 5.06 -4.35 19.64
C LYS A 317 5.22 -3.28 18.54
N PRO A 318 5.93 -3.50 17.42
CA PRO A 318 5.96 -2.55 16.30
C PRO A 318 4.56 -2.25 15.73
N LEU A 319 3.72 -3.27 15.55
CA LEU A 319 2.36 -3.09 15.03
C LEU A 319 1.53 -2.15 15.93
N SER A 320 1.68 -2.26 17.26
CA SER A 320 1.00 -1.35 18.19
C SER A 320 1.46 0.11 18.07
N LEU A 321 2.72 0.34 17.66
CA LEU A 321 3.23 1.69 17.42
C LEU A 321 2.66 2.28 16.13
N VAL A 322 2.55 1.48 15.07
CA VAL A 322 1.90 1.90 13.81
C VAL A 322 0.43 2.23 14.06
N VAL A 323 -0.29 1.42 14.85
CA VAL A 323 -1.67 1.73 15.26
C VAL A 323 -1.75 3.03 16.06
N LEU A 324 -0.78 3.29 16.95
CA LEU A 324 -0.73 4.53 17.71
C LEU A 324 -0.50 5.75 16.79
N GLU A 325 0.36 5.62 15.78
CA GLU A 325 0.58 6.66 14.77
C GLU A 325 -0.68 6.90 13.93
N ALA A 326 -1.36 5.84 13.50
CA ALA A 326 -2.64 5.95 12.80
C ALA A 326 -3.72 6.65 13.65
N GLN A 327 -3.83 6.32 14.95
CA GLN A 327 -4.75 6.97 15.88
C GLN A 327 -4.43 8.45 16.13
N LYS A 328 -3.15 8.84 16.03
CA LYS A 328 -2.77 10.25 16.08
C LYS A 328 -3.25 10.99 14.83
N ILE A 329 -2.99 10.42 13.65
CA ILE A 329 -3.46 10.97 12.37
C ILE A 329 -4.99 11.10 12.36
N GLU A 330 -5.71 10.09 12.83
CA GLU A 330 -7.18 10.10 12.98
C GLU A 330 -7.67 11.30 13.80
N ARG A 331 -6.95 11.67 14.86
CA ARG A 331 -7.28 12.78 15.75
C ARG A 331 -6.74 14.14 15.27
N GLY A 332 -6.16 14.18 14.07
CA GLY A 332 -5.54 15.38 13.51
C GLY A 332 -4.16 15.71 14.11
N ASP A 333 -3.58 14.87 14.96
CA ASP A 333 -2.20 15.07 15.46
C ASP A 333 -1.19 14.54 14.43
N LEU A 334 -0.68 15.44 13.60
CA LEU A 334 0.34 15.17 12.58
C LEU A 334 1.75 15.51 13.05
N THR A 335 1.94 15.79 14.35
CA THR A 335 3.27 16.04 14.92
C THR A 335 4.17 14.82 14.78
N GLU A 336 5.47 15.05 14.80
CA GLU A 336 6.46 13.98 14.64
C GLU A 336 6.28 12.85 15.66
N PHE A 337 6.14 11.62 15.16
CA PHE A 337 5.95 10.43 15.97
C PHE A 337 7.27 9.99 16.61
N LYS A 338 7.41 10.20 17.92
CA LYS A 338 8.63 9.84 18.68
C LYS A 338 8.83 8.34 18.91
N GLY A 339 7.88 7.49 18.52
CA GLY A 339 7.99 6.05 18.68
C GLY A 339 8.99 5.47 17.69
N LYS A 340 10.25 5.29 18.09
CA LYS A 340 11.29 4.68 17.24
C LYS A 340 10.99 3.21 16.95
N ILE A 341 10.39 2.95 15.79
CA ILE A 341 10.43 1.62 15.17
C ILE A 341 11.83 1.47 14.60
N LYS A 342 12.54 0.38 14.97
CA LYS A 342 13.87 0.12 14.39
C LYS A 342 13.74 -0.08 12.88
N PRO A 343 14.76 0.26 12.07
CA PRO A 343 14.73 -0.01 10.64
C PRO A 343 14.53 -1.51 10.38
N ARG A 344 13.54 -1.84 9.55
CA ARG A 344 13.19 -3.21 9.15
C ARG A 344 12.86 -3.23 7.67
N LYS A 345 13.09 -4.36 7.00
CA LYS A 345 12.79 -4.57 5.57
C LYS A 345 11.60 -5.49 5.34
N ASP A 346 10.89 -5.84 6.41
CA ASP A 346 9.67 -6.66 6.35
C ASP A 346 8.42 -5.77 6.13
N GLU A 347 7.27 -6.41 5.97
CA GLU A 347 5.99 -5.75 5.71
C GLU A 347 5.61 -4.76 6.81
N ILE A 348 6.07 -4.99 8.04
CA ILE A 348 5.85 -4.08 9.18
C ILE A 348 6.68 -2.80 9.01
N GLY A 349 7.93 -2.92 8.57
CA GLY A 349 8.77 -1.78 8.22
C GLY A 349 8.14 -0.95 7.09
N ILE A 350 7.72 -1.61 6.01
CA ILE A 350 7.04 -0.96 4.87
C ILE A 350 5.74 -0.27 5.30
N LEU A 351 4.96 -0.89 6.19
CA LEU A 351 3.73 -0.31 6.72
C LEU A 351 4.01 0.93 7.59
N ALA A 352 5.02 0.87 8.46
CA ALA A 352 5.43 2.01 9.28
C ALA A 352 5.90 3.18 8.39
N ASP A 353 6.76 2.92 7.40
CA ASP A 353 7.25 3.93 6.47
C ASP A 353 6.10 4.53 5.64
N SER A 354 5.14 3.70 5.20
CA SER A 354 3.94 4.15 4.50
C SER A 354 3.11 5.14 5.35
N PHE A 355 2.89 4.86 6.64
CA PHE A 355 2.18 5.77 7.54
C PHE A 355 2.98 7.06 7.82
N ALA A 356 4.30 6.96 7.99
CA ALA A 356 5.16 8.12 8.16
C ALA A 356 5.15 9.03 6.92
N ASN A 357 5.21 8.44 5.72
CA ASN A 357 5.11 9.16 4.45
C ASN A 357 3.72 9.76 4.24
N MET A 358 2.65 9.03 4.58
CA MET A 358 1.28 9.53 4.55
C MET A 358 1.13 10.76 5.44
N ARG A 359 1.64 10.71 6.68
CA ARG A 359 1.66 11.87 7.58
C ARG A 359 2.43 13.04 6.95
N HIS A 360 3.62 12.79 6.41
CA HIS A 360 4.43 13.85 5.80
C HIS A 360 3.69 14.54 4.64
N LYS A 361 3.04 13.76 3.77
CA LYS A 361 2.23 14.29 2.67
C LYS A 361 0.99 15.04 3.16
N LEU A 362 0.31 14.56 4.20
CA LEU A 362 -0.78 15.30 4.84
C LEU A 362 -0.30 16.63 5.41
N VAL A 363 0.85 16.67 6.09
CA VAL A 363 1.43 17.93 6.60
C VAL A 363 1.74 18.91 5.46
N GLU A 364 2.32 18.43 4.36
CA GLU A 364 2.62 19.24 3.18
C GLU A 364 1.35 19.83 2.56
N THR A 365 0.34 19.00 2.29
CA THR A 365 -0.95 19.45 1.73
C THR A 365 -1.70 20.41 2.68
N ILE A 366 -1.70 20.14 3.99
CA ILE A 366 -2.28 21.07 4.97
C ILE A 366 -1.49 22.38 5.03
N LYS A 367 -0.16 22.39 4.87
CA LYS A 367 0.57 23.67 4.77
C LYS A 367 0.19 24.43 3.51
N GLU A 368 0.16 23.77 2.35
CA GLU A 368 -0.20 24.38 1.07
C GLU A 368 -1.61 25.00 1.11
N VAL A 369 -2.60 24.30 1.66
CA VAL A 369 -3.97 24.82 1.77
C VAL A 369 -4.04 26.02 2.75
N ASN A 370 -3.21 26.04 3.79
CA ASN A 370 -3.20 27.13 4.78
C ASN A 370 -2.59 28.39 4.17
N ASP A 371 -1.47 28.22 3.46
CA ASP A 371 -0.80 29.30 2.73
C ASP A 371 -1.70 29.83 1.61
N ALA A 372 -2.39 28.96 0.87
CA ALA A 372 -3.38 29.35 -0.13
C ALA A 372 -4.53 30.15 0.48
N SER A 373 -5.05 29.72 1.65
CA SER A 373 -6.10 30.46 2.38
C SER A 373 -5.63 31.86 2.81
N ILE A 374 -4.41 31.98 3.34
CA ILE A 374 -3.80 33.29 3.67
C ILE A 374 -3.66 34.17 2.42
N CYS A 375 -3.23 33.59 1.30
CA CYS A 375 -3.15 34.29 0.01
C CYS A 375 -4.53 34.79 -0.47
N ILE A 376 -5.57 33.95 -0.40
CA ILE A 376 -6.94 34.35 -0.77
C ILE A 376 -7.41 35.50 0.13
N MET A 377 -7.25 35.39 1.45
CA MET A 377 -7.64 36.45 2.39
C MET A 377 -6.95 37.78 2.05
N ASN A 378 -5.63 37.77 1.83
CA ASN A 378 -4.88 38.96 1.46
C ASN A 378 -5.30 39.53 0.09
N ALA A 379 -5.59 38.67 -0.89
CA ALA A 379 -6.06 39.08 -2.21
C ALA A 379 -7.46 39.70 -2.14
N SER A 380 -8.37 39.12 -1.36
CA SER A 380 -9.72 39.63 -1.14
C SER A 380 -9.72 40.96 -0.37
N GLU A 381 -8.82 41.15 0.60
CA GLU A 381 -8.65 42.47 1.23
C GLU A 381 -8.15 43.52 0.24
N LYS A 382 -7.23 43.16 -0.66
CA LYS A 382 -6.79 44.05 -1.75
C LYS A 382 -7.94 44.36 -2.71
N LEU A 383 -8.78 43.38 -3.07
CA LEU A 383 -9.97 43.60 -3.90
C LEU A 383 -10.96 44.54 -3.21
N ALA A 384 -11.23 44.36 -1.91
CA ALA A 384 -12.09 45.25 -1.16
C ALA A 384 -11.59 46.70 -1.18
N LYS A 385 -10.28 46.91 -0.96
CA LYS A 385 -9.66 48.24 -1.09
C LYS A 385 -9.75 48.79 -2.52
N GLY A 386 -9.55 47.95 -3.53
CA GLY A 386 -9.70 48.31 -4.94
C GLY A 386 -11.12 48.73 -5.30
N ASN A 387 -12.13 48.05 -4.75
CA ASN A 387 -13.53 48.40 -4.94
C ASN A 387 -13.91 49.72 -4.29
N VAL A 388 -13.39 50.03 -3.09
CA VAL A 388 -13.59 51.34 -2.46
C VAL A 388 -13.06 52.45 -3.36
N GLU A 389 -11.88 52.27 -3.95
CA GLU A 389 -11.32 53.25 -4.88
C GLU A 389 -12.11 53.33 -6.20
N LEU A 390 -12.58 52.20 -6.73
CA LEU A 390 -13.44 52.17 -7.93
C LEU A 390 -14.78 52.89 -7.67
N SER A 391 -15.38 52.66 -6.50
CA SER A 391 -16.59 53.35 -6.04
C SER A 391 -16.37 54.87 -6.04
N ARG A 392 -15.30 55.33 -5.38
CA ARG A 392 -14.93 56.75 -5.32
C ARG A 392 -14.72 57.37 -6.71
N ARG A 393 -14.08 56.63 -7.62
CA ARG A 393 -13.90 57.08 -9.02
C ARG A 393 -15.22 57.14 -9.78
N THR A 394 -16.11 56.18 -9.56
CA THR A 394 -17.44 56.13 -10.19
C THR A 394 -18.32 57.28 -9.69
N GLU A 395 -18.28 57.60 -8.39
CA GLU A 395 -18.95 58.77 -7.82
C GLU A 395 -18.41 60.08 -8.41
N ALA A 396 -17.08 60.24 -8.48
CA ALA A 396 -16.46 61.42 -9.09
C ALA A 396 -16.79 61.55 -10.59
N GLN A 397 -16.87 60.42 -11.30
CA GLN A 397 -17.29 60.38 -12.70
C GLN A 397 -18.75 60.79 -12.85
N SER A 398 -19.65 60.32 -11.98
CA SER A 398 -21.06 60.73 -11.98
C SER A 398 -21.20 62.24 -11.76
N ALA A 399 -20.48 62.82 -10.80
CA ALA A 399 -20.45 64.27 -10.59
C ALA A 399 -19.94 65.04 -11.82
N SER A 400 -18.91 64.53 -12.48
CA SER A 400 -18.35 65.13 -13.71
C SER A 400 -19.34 65.05 -14.89
N LEU A 401 -20.09 63.95 -15.01
CA LEU A 401 -21.13 63.80 -16.01
C LEU A 401 -22.30 64.75 -15.76
N GLN A 402 -22.74 64.93 -14.51
CA GLN A 402 -23.77 65.91 -14.16
C GLN A 402 -23.36 67.34 -14.54
N GLN A 403 -22.11 67.72 -14.25
CA GLN A 403 -21.59 69.04 -14.65
C GLN A 403 -21.48 69.18 -16.17
N THR A 404 -21.09 68.11 -16.88
CA THR A 404 -21.03 68.10 -18.34
C THR A 404 -22.42 68.25 -18.95
N ALA A 405 -23.41 67.52 -18.43
CA ALA A 405 -24.80 67.63 -18.86
C ALA A 405 -25.34 69.06 -18.68
N ALA A 406 -25.14 69.66 -17.51
CA ALA A 406 -25.53 71.05 -17.25
C ALA A 406 -24.83 72.05 -18.21
N SER A 407 -23.55 71.81 -18.52
CA SER A 407 -22.80 72.63 -19.49
C SER A 407 -23.34 72.47 -20.91
N MET A 408 -23.77 71.27 -21.29
CA MET A 408 -24.40 71.01 -22.59
C MET A 408 -25.79 71.66 -22.70
N GLU A 409 -26.60 71.65 -21.64
CA GLU A 409 -27.88 72.38 -21.60
C GLU A 409 -27.67 73.89 -21.79
N GLN A 410 -26.69 74.47 -21.09
CA GLN A 410 -26.33 75.88 -21.25
C GLN A 410 -25.82 76.18 -22.68
N MET A 411 -25.02 75.28 -23.26
CA MET A 411 -24.52 75.42 -24.62
C MET A 411 -25.65 75.37 -25.65
N ALA A 412 -26.58 74.42 -25.52
CA ALA A 412 -27.78 74.34 -26.36
C ALA A 412 -28.61 75.63 -26.28
N SER A 413 -28.82 76.17 -25.08
CA SER A 413 -29.51 77.44 -24.89
C SER A 413 -28.79 78.63 -25.57
N THR A 414 -27.46 78.65 -25.53
CA THR A 414 -26.64 79.69 -26.16
C THR A 414 -26.68 79.58 -27.68
N ILE A 415 -26.60 78.37 -28.24
CA ILE A 415 -26.71 78.12 -29.69
C ILE A 415 -28.08 78.53 -30.21
N LYS A 416 -29.15 78.21 -29.47
CA LYS A 416 -30.51 78.65 -29.80
C LYS A 416 -30.61 80.17 -29.86
N SER A 417 -30.08 80.86 -28.86
CA SER A 417 -30.05 82.33 -28.81
C SER A 417 -29.24 82.92 -29.97
N SER A 418 -28.06 82.35 -30.28
CA SER A 418 -27.26 82.76 -31.44
C SER A 418 -28.00 82.61 -32.76
N THR A 419 -28.79 81.53 -32.93
CA THR A 419 -29.63 81.32 -34.11
C THR A 419 -30.69 82.41 -34.23
N GLU A 420 -31.40 82.71 -33.14
CA GLU A 420 -32.41 83.77 -33.08
C GLU A 420 -31.80 85.16 -33.37
N TYR A 421 -30.61 85.44 -32.82
CA TYR A 421 -29.89 86.69 -33.09
C TYR A 421 -29.41 86.79 -34.54
N SER A 422 -28.93 85.70 -35.15
CA SER A 422 -28.55 85.70 -36.57
C SER A 422 -29.74 85.92 -37.49
N ILE A 423 -30.90 85.31 -37.20
CA ILE A 423 -32.14 85.53 -37.96
C ILE A 423 -32.59 86.99 -37.83
N THR A 424 -32.60 87.52 -36.61
CA THR A 424 -32.98 88.91 -36.36
C THR A 424 -32.03 89.88 -37.04
N GLY A 425 -30.71 89.65 -36.93
CA GLY A 425 -29.67 90.44 -37.58
C GLY A 425 -29.78 90.42 -39.11
N ASN A 426 -30.07 89.26 -39.70
CA ASN A 426 -30.32 89.13 -41.14
C ASN A 426 -31.54 89.97 -41.58
N ASN A 427 -32.63 89.93 -40.82
CA ASN A 427 -33.81 90.76 -41.11
C ASN A 427 -33.51 92.26 -41.00
N MET A 428 -32.69 92.68 -40.03
CA MET A 428 -32.22 94.05 -39.93
C MET A 428 -31.38 94.46 -41.13
N MET A 429 -30.49 93.58 -41.62
CA MET A 429 -29.70 93.86 -42.83
C MET A 429 -30.57 94.00 -44.07
N ILE A 430 -31.60 93.16 -44.24
CA ILE A 430 -32.60 93.31 -45.32
C ILE A 430 -33.30 94.67 -45.23
N SER A 431 -33.71 95.09 -44.03
CA SER A 431 -34.32 96.41 -43.83
C SER A 431 -33.36 97.55 -44.14
N SER A 432 -32.11 97.48 -43.68
CA SER A 432 -31.08 98.50 -43.95
C SER A 432 -30.77 98.60 -45.43
N LYS A 433 -30.76 97.46 -46.16
CA LYS A 433 -30.58 97.44 -47.61
C LYS A 433 -31.66 98.25 -48.32
N ASN A 434 -32.93 98.05 -47.93
CA ASN A 434 -34.04 98.82 -48.51
C ASN A 434 -33.87 100.34 -48.27
N SER A 435 -33.43 100.76 -47.07
CA SER A 435 -33.17 102.17 -46.79
C SER A 435 -31.98 102.74 -47.57
N ILE A 436 -30.95 101.95 -47.83
CA ILE A 436 -29.80 102.37 -48.66
C ILE A 436 -30.20 102.46 -50.14
N ASP A 437 -31.01 101.53 -50.63
CA ASP A 437 -31.55 101.59 -52.00
C ASP A 437 -32.41 102.86 -52.17
N GLU A 438 -33.28 103.20 -51.20
CA GLU A 438 -34.05 104.45 -51.19
C GLU A 438 -33.16 105.71 -51.12
N ALA A 439 -32.13 105.70 -50.27
CA ALA A 439 -31.16 106.81 -50.20
C ALA A 439 -30.39 107.00 -51.52
N GLY A 440 -30.04 105.89 -52.19
CA GLY A 440 -29.42 105.89 -53.50
C GLY A 440 -30.31 106.56 -54.56
N ASP A 441 -31.60 106.21 -54.60
CA ASP A 441 -32.58 106.81 -55.51
C ASP A 441 -32.72 108.33 -55.27
N ILE A 442 -32.75 108.77 -54.01
CA ILE A 442 -32.81 110.20 -53.65
C ILE A 442 -31.57 110.96 -54.15
N ILE A 443 -30.38 110.37 -54.04
CA ILE A 443 -29.14 110.99 -54.54
C ILE A 443 -29.15 111.05 -56.08
N ILE A 444 -29.61 110.00 -56.78
CA ILE A 444 -29.78 110.03 -58.24
C ILE A 444 -30.72 111.18 -58.65
N GLN A 445 -31.85 111.33 -57.96
CA GLN A 445 -32.79 112.43 -58.18
C GLN A 445 -32.14 113.80 -57.90
N THR A 446 -31.31 113.90 -56.86
CA THR A 446 -30.62 115.14 -56.47
C THR A 446 -29.59 115.55 -57.51
N THR A 447 -28.77 114.62 -58.02
CA THR A 447 -27.82 114.88 -59.11
C THR A 447 -28.53 115.42 -60.34
N LYS A 448 -29.67 114.81 -60.72
CA LYS A 448 -30.50 115.30 -61.83
C LYS A 448 -30.98 116.74 -61.62
N ASN A 449 -31.46 117.07 -60.43
CA ASN A 449 -31.89 118.45 -60.12
C ASN A 449 -30.72 119.45 -60.20
N ILE A 450 -29.52 119.05 -59.77
CA ILE A 450 -28.30 119.88 -59.87
C ILE A 450 -27.92 120.09 -61.34
N GLU A 451 -28.02 119.08 -62.20
CA GLU A 451 -27.82 119.19 -63.65
C GLU A 451 -28.83 120.16 -64.30
N GLU A 452 -30.10 120.09 -63.93
CA GLU A 452 -31.12 121.03 -64.42
C GLU A 452 -30.82 122.48 -63.99
N VAL A 453 -30.35 122.68 -62.76
CA VAL A 453 -29.93 124.00 -62.24
C VAL A 453 -28.65 124.50 -62.94
N TYR A 454 -27.72 123.60 -63.26
CA TYR A 454 -26.52 123.90 -64.05
C TYR A 454 -26.88 124.41 -65.45
N GLU A 455 -27.79 123.73 -66.14
CA GLU A 455 -28.28 124.15 -67.46
C GLU A 455 -28.98 125.51 -67.40
N ALA A 456 -29.83 125.73 -66.39
CA ALA A 456 -30.51 127.01 -66.18
C ALA A 456 -29.52 128.15 -65.93
N SER A 457 -28.50 127.92 -65.08
CA SER A 457 -27.45 128.90 -64.77
C SER A 457 -26.60 129.25 -66.00
N THR A 458 -26.30 128.26 -66.85
CA THR A 458 -25.59 128.47 -68.12
C THR A 458 -26.41 129.34 -69.08
N LYS A 459 -27.72 129.13 -69.16
CA LYS A 459 -28.62 130.00 -69.95
C LYS A 459 -28.61 131.43 -69.43
N ILE A 460 -28.65 131.64 -68.11
CA ILE A 460 -28.56 132.98 -67.50
C ILE A 460 -27.22 133.65 -67.85
N LYS A 461 -26.09 132.94 -67.74
CA LYS A 461 -24.77 133.46 -68.13
C LYS A 461 -24.76 133.96 -69.58
N ASN A 462 -25.32 133.17 -70.50
CA ASN A 462 -25.42 133.57 -71.91
C ASN A 462 -26.29 134.83 -72.10
N ILE A 463 -27.41 134.95 -71.38
CA ILE A 463 -28.27 136.14 -71.41
C ILE A 463 -27.52 137.35 -70.86
N THR A 464 -26.82 137.24 -69.74
CA THR A 464 -26.05 138.35 -69.14
C THR A 464 -24.99 138.89 -70.10
N LYS A 465 -24.28 138.02 -70.82
CA LYS A 465 -23.31 138.40 -71.86
C LYS A 465 -23.95 139.19 -73.01
N ILE A 466 -25.18 138.84 -73.40
CA ILE A 466 -25.95 139.61 -74.40
C ILE A 466 -26.30 140.99 -73.85
N ILE A 467 -26.77 141.09 -72.61
CA ILE A 467 -27.12 142.37 -71.97
C ILE A 467 -25.88 143.26 -71.81
N GLU A 468 -24.73 142.70 -71.44
CA GLU A 468 -23.45 143.43 -71.40
C GLU A 468 -23.12 144.02 -72.78
N GLY A 469 -23.29 143.24 -73.84
CA GLY A 469 -23.12 143.68 -75.22
C GLY A 469 -24.06 144.83 -75.59
N ILE A 470 -25.35 144.73 -75.23
CA ILE A 470 -26.35 145.79 -75.45
C ILE A 470 -25.97 147.06 -74.68
N ALA A 471 -25.59 146.93 -73.41
CA ALA A 471 -25.20 148.05 -72.56
C ALA A 471 -23.92 148.74 -73.08
N PHE A 472 -22.94 147.96 -73.56
CA PHE A 472 -21.74 148.50 -74.21
C PHE A 472 -22.09 149.28 -75.48
N GLN A 473 -22.90 148.69 -76.36
CA GLN A 473 -23.38 149.37 -77.57
C GLN A 473 -24.14 150.66 -77.23
N THR A 474 -25.00 150.63 -76.21
CA THR A 474 -25.77 151.79 -75.74
C THR A 474 -24.85 152.88 -75.18
N ASN A 475 -23.82 152.53 -74.42
CA ASN A 475 -22.81 153.46 -73.92
C ASN A 475 -22.04 154.15 -75.05
N ILE A 476 -21.67 153.41 -76.12
CA ILE A 476 -21.01 153.98 -77.30
C ILE A 476 -21.97 154.90 -78.09
N LEU A 477 -23.23 154.51 -78.27
CA LEU A 477 -24.25 155.34 -78.91
C LEU A 477 -24.49 156.64 -78.13
N ALA A 478 -24.58 156.56 -76.80
CA ALA A 478 -24.78 157.71 -75.93
C ALA A 478 -23.55 158.64 -75.89
N LEU A 479 -22.34 158.08 -75.96
CA LEU A 479 -21.10 158.84 -76.13
C LEU A 479 -21.11 159.61 -77.46
N ASN A 480 -21.45 158.93 -78.57
CA ASN A 480 -21.55 159.57 -79.88
C ASN A 480 -22.61 160.69 -79.89
N ALA A 481 -23.77 160.45 -79.26
CA ALA A 481 -24.81 161.46 -79.11
C ALA A 481 -24.38 162.66 -78.24
N SER A 482 -23.62 162.41 -77.15
CA SER A 482 -23.06 163.47 -76.29
C SER A 482 -22.07 164.35 -77.04
N VAL A 483 -21.22 163.73 -77.89
CA VAL A 483 -20.26 164.45 -78.74
C VAL A 483 -20.99 165.32 -79.77
N GLU A 484 -22.02 164.79 -80.44
CA GLU A 484 -22.77 165.53 -81.45
C GLU A 484 -23.62 166.65 -80.81
N ALA A 485 -24.15 166.44 -79.60
CA ALA A 485 -24.85 167.46 -78.83
C ALA A 485 -23.91 168.62 -78.40
N ALA A 486 -22.66 168.32 -78.02
CA ALA A 486 -21.66 169.36 -77.76
C ALA A 486 -21.30 170.17 -79.02
N ARG A 487 -21.38 169.54 -80.20
CA ARG A 487 -21.11 170.14 -81.50
C ARG A 487 -22.21 171.11 -81.96
N ALA A 488 -23.46 170.86 -81.56
CA ALA A 488 -24.63 171.70 -81.87
C ALA A 488 -24.76 172.97 -81.00
N GLY A 489 -23.84 173.21 -80.05
CA GLY A 489 -23.79 174.42 -79.24
C GLY A 489 -25.04 174.62 -78.36
N ASP A 490 -25.57 175.85 -78.29
CA ASP A 490 -26.68 176.19 -77.39
C ASP A 490 -27.99 175.42 -77.69
N GLN A 491 -28.20 174.98 -78.94
CA GLN A 491 -29.37 174.17 -79.32
C GLN A 491 -29.29 172.71 -78.85
N GLY A 492 -28.08 172.21 -78.53
CA GLY A 492 -27.82 170.82 -78.15
C GLY A 492 -27.90 170.52 -76.65
N LYS A 493 -28.07 171.54 -75.79
CA LYS A 493 -27.99 171.40 -74.33
C LYS A 493 -28.98 170.37 -73.75
N GLY A 494 -30.22 170.33 -74.23
CA GLY A 494 -31.21 169.33 -73.79
C GLY A 494 -30.85 167.90 -74.21
N PHE A 495 -30.33 167.74 -75.45
CA PHE A 495 -29.88 166.45 -75.97
C PHE A 495 -28.62 165.94 -75.26
N ALA A 496 -27.69 166.82 -74.89
CA ALA A 496 -26.49 166.46 -74.14
C ALA A 496 -26.83 165.88 -72.75
N VAL A 497 -27.84 166.44 -72.07
CA VAL A 497 -28.31 165.91 -70.78
C VAL A 497 -28.90 164.51 -70.95
N VAL A 498 -29.77 164.32 -71.94
CA VAL A 498 -30.36 162.99 -72.22
C VAL A 498 -29.27 161.98 -72.62
N ALA A 499 -28.31 162.36 -73.45
CA ALA A 499 -27.21 161.49 -73.85
C ALA A 499 -26.29 161.13 -72.67
N SER A 500 -26.02 162.07 -71.76
CA SER A 500 -25.29 161.79 -70.52
C SER A 500 -26.08 160.84 -69.59
N GLU A 501 -27.39 161.00 -69.49
CA GLU A 501 -28.24 160.15 -68.66
C GLU A 501 -28.35 158.72 -69.24
N VAL A 502 -28.51 158.59 -70.56
CA VAL A 502 -28.47 157.29 -71.26
C VAL A 502 -27.11 156.62 -71.11
N ARG A 503 -26.01 157.40 -71.15
CA ARG A 503 -24.67 156.88 -70.91
C ARG A 503 -24.50 156.38 -69.48
N ASN A 504 -24.97 157.14 -68.50
CA ASN A 504 -24.93 156.75 -67.09
C ASN A 504 -25.77 155.48 -66.84
N LEU A 505 -26.95 155.39 -67.45
CA LEU A 505 -27.79 154.18 -67.41
C LEU A 505 -27.08 152.97 -68.03
N ALA A 506 -26.41 153.15 -69.17
CA ALA A 506 -25.65 152.10 -69.82
C ALA A 506 -24.46 151.63 -68.98
N GLN A 507 -23.70 152.55 -68.35
CA GLN A 507 -22.61 152.21 -67.43
C GLN A 507 -23.12 151.52 -66.16
N THR A 508 -24.24 151.98 -65.60
CA THR A 508 -24.91 151.34 -64.45
C THR A 508 -25.39 149.93 -64.81
N THR A 509 -25.92 149.75 -66.03
CA THR A 509 -26.34 148.45 -66.55
C THR A 509 -25.14 147.51 -66.72
N GLN A 510 -24.01 147.99 -67.25
CA GLN A 510 -22.77 147.19 -67.33
C GLN A 510 -22.27 146.75 -65.96
N SER A 511 -22.26 147.66 -64.97
CA SER A 511 -21.87 147.32 -63.59
C SER A 511 -22.80 146.26 -63.00
N SER A 512 -24.12 146.44 -63.16
CA SER A 512 -25.11 145.48 -62.66
C SER A 512 -25.01 144.12 -63.34
N VAL A 513 -24.74 144.10 -64.65
CA VAL A 513 -24.52 142.85 -65.39
C VAL A 513 -23.26 142.15 -64.91
N LYS A 514 -22.17 142.88 -64.66
CA LYS A 514 -20.95 142.32 -64.08
C LYS A 514 -21.23 141.68 -62.72
N ASP A 515 -21.97 142.36 -61.85
CA ASP A 515 -22.36 141.81 -60.54
C ASP A 515 -23.21 140.52 -60.69
N ILE A 516 -24.12 140.47 -61.68
CA ILE A 516 -24.89 139.25 -61.99
C ILE A 516 -23.97 138.15 -62.53
N THR A 517 -23.03 138.46 -63.42
CA THR A 517 -22.06 137.48 -63.94
C THR A 517 -21.22 136.89 -62.81
N ASP A 518 -20.73 137.71 -61.88
CA ASP A 518 -19.97 137.26 -60.72
C ASP A 518 -20.83 136.36 -59.80
N LEU A 519 -22.12 136.67 -59.61
CA LEU A 519 -23.07 135.82 -58.87
C LEU A 519 -23.32 134.47 -59.57
N VAL A 520 -23.46 134.48 -60.90
CA VAL A 520 -23.66 133.25 -61.70
C VAL A 520 -22.40 132.39 -61.71
N ASP A 521 -21.22 132.98 -61.80
CA ASP A 521 -19.94 132.26 -61.69
C ASP A 521 -19.73 131.68 -60.29
N ASN A 522 -20.15 132.39 -59.23
CA ASN A 522 -20.18 131.85 -57.87
C ASN A 522 -21.17 130.67 -57.74
N ALA A 523 -22.36 130.78 -58.35
CA ALA A 523 -23.34 129.70 -58.37
C ALA A 523 -22.78 128.47 -59.10
N TYR A 524 -22.04 128.66 -60.19
CA TYR A 524 -21.39 127.59 -60.95
C TYR A 524 -20.36 126.82 -60.12
N ASP A 525 -19.49 127.51 -59.39
CA ASP A 525 -18.52 126.87 -58.47
C ASP A 525 -19.24 126.05 -57.39
N LYS A 526 -20.34 126.56 -56.83
CA LYS A 526 -21.17 125.84 -55.85
C LYS A 526 -21.88 124.62 -56.44
N ILE A 527 -22.40 124.73 -57.66
CA ILE A 527 -23.05 123.63 -58.38
C ILE A 527 -22.04 122.52 -58.67
N ASN A 528 -20.84 122.85 -59.17
CA ASN A 528 -19.80 121.84 -59.44
C ASN A 528 -19.41 121.09 -58.16
N LYS A 529 -19.22 121.81 -57.05
CA LYS A 529 -18.96 121.20 -55.74
C LYS A 529 -20.11 120.30 -55.28
N ALA A 530 -21.36 120.72 -55.52
CA ALA A 530 -22.53 119.92 -55.21
C ALA A 530 -22.61 118.64 -56.06
N THR A 531 -22.29 118.72 -57.36
CA THR A 531 -22.22 117.55 -58.27
C THR A 531 -21.13 116.58 -57.84
N GLU A 532 -19.94 117.08 -57.51
CA GLU A 532 -18.83 116.25 -57.00
C GLU A 532 -19.21 115.54 -55.70
N THR A 533 -19.84 116.26 -54.76
CA THR A 533 -20.32 115.70 -53.49
C THR A 533 -21.42 114.65 -53.71
N ALA A 534 -22.32 114.87 -54.68
CA ALA A 534 -23.38 113.94 -55.02
C ALA A 534 -22.82 112.65 -55.64
N HIS A 535 -21.87 112.73 -56.57
CA HIS A 535 -21.19 111.55 -57.13
C HIS A 535 -20.43 110.77 -56.05
N HIS A 536 -19.69 111.46 -55.18
CA HIS A 536 -19.02 110.80 -54.07
C HIS A 536 -20.01 110.11 -53.13
N SER A 537 -21.17 110.72 -52.88
CA SER A 537 -22.24 110.09 -52.10
C SER A 537 -22.79 108.84 -52.78
N GLN A 538 -22.93 108.82 -54.13
CA GLN A 538 -23.33 107.62 -54.87
C GLN A 538 -22.33 106.47 -54.69
N GLU A 539 -21.03 106.75 -54.76
CA GLU A 539 -19.98 105.75 -54.51
C GLU A 539 -20.06 105.17 -53.10
N ILE A 540 -20.27 106.03 -52.09
CA ILE A 540 -20.41 105.61 -50.69
C ILE A 540 -21.65 104.72 -50.50
N PHE A 541 -22.81 105.10 -51.06
CA PHE A 541 -24.02 104.28 -50.93
C PHE A 541 -23.91 102.94 -51.67
N ALA A 542 -23.21 102.91 -52.81
CA ALA A 542 -22.91 101.67 -53.51
C ALA A 542 -22.00 100.74 -52.69
N ASP A 543 -20.93 101.26 -52.07
CA ASP A 543 -20.07 100.48 -51.17
C ASP A 543 -20.83 99.98 -49.93
N LEU A 544 -21.65 100.85 -49.31
CA LEU A 544 -22.50 100.47 -48.17
C LEU A 544 -23.46 99.32 -48.52
N ARG A 545 -24.04 99.33 -49.72
CA ARG A 545 -24.89 98.23 -50.20
C ARG A 545 -24.11 96.91 -50.26
N THR A 546 -22.89 96.93 -50.81
CA THR A 546 -22.02 95.74 -50.83
C THR A 546 -21.69 95.27 -49.42
N LYS A 547 -21.39 96.18 -48.48
CA LYS A 547 -21.13 95.83 -47.07
C LYS A 547 -22.32 95.25 -46.33
N ILE A 548 -23.54 95.73 -46.62
CA ILE A 548 -24.77 95.15 -46.06
C ILE A 548 -24.99 93.73 -46.61
N ASP A 549 -24.77 93.50 -47.91
CA ASP A 549 -24.88 92.17 -48.52
C ASP A 549 -23.82 91.19 -47.98
N GLU A 550 -22.58 91.63 -47.79
CA GLU A 550 -21.53 90.86 -47.10
C GLU A 550 -21.95 90.49 -45.67
N THR A 551 -22.50 91.45 -44.91
CA THR A 551 -22.94 91.22 -43.52
C THR A 551 -24.13 90.27 -43.44
N ALA A 552 -25.10 90.37 -44.37
CA ALA A 552 -26.22 89.44 -44.46
C ALA A 552 -25.75 88.00 -44.76
N ASN A 553 -24.77 87.85 -45.65
CA ASN A 553 -24.15 86.54 -45.92
C ASN A 553 -23.44 85.97 -44.69
N ILE A 554 -22.75 86.80 -43.90
CA ILE A 554 -22.15 86.38 -42.63
C ILE A 554 -23.23 85.90 -41.65
N MET A 555 -24.34 86.62 -41.50
CA MET A 555 -25.45 86.21 -40.63
C MET A 555 -26.05 84.86 -41.05
N LYS A 556 -26.20 84.63 -42.35
CA LYS A 556 -26.62 83.33 -42.88
C LYS A 556 -25.60 82.23 -42.54
N GLY A 557 -24.30 82.53 -42.66
CA GLY A 557 -23.21 81.63 -42.26
C GLY A 557 -23.26 81.25 -40.77
N ILE A 558 -23.49 82.22 -39.88
CA ILE A 558 -23.62 81.99 -38.43
C ILE A 558 -24.85 81.11 -38.14
N SER A 559 -25.99 81.38 -38.78
CA SER A 559 -27.19 80.56 -38.60
C SER A 559 -26.98 79.11 -39.04
N SER A 560 -26.30 78.86 -40.16
CA SER A 560 -25.97 77.50 -40.60
C SER A 560 -25.01 76.80 -39.62
N ALA A 561 -23.97 77.50 -39.15
CA ALA A 561 -23.03 76.96 -38.18
C ALA A 561 -23.70 76.64 -36.84
N ALA A 562 -24.67 77.46 -36.40
CA ALA A 562 -25.44 77.20 -35.20
C ALA A 562 -26.30 75.94 -35.30
N VAL A 563 -26.92 75.67 -36.47
CA VAL A 563 -27.67 74.41 -36.71
C VAL A 563 -26.76 73.19 -36.64
N GLU A 564 -25.54 73.29 -37.19
CA GLU A 564 -24.55 72.20 -37.08
C GLU A 564 -24.09 71.99 -35.64
N GLN A 565 -23.81 73.07 -34.90
CA GLN A 565 -23.47 72.99 -33.47
C GLN A 565 -24.60 72.37 -32.64
N GLN A 566 -25.87 72.68 -32.93
CA GLN A 566 -27.02 72.07 -32.27
C GLN A 566 -27.03 70.55 -32.45
N SER A 567 -26.81 70.06 -33.67
CA SER A 567 -26.68 68.62 -33.96
C SER A 567 -25.48 68.00 -33.22
N GLY A 568 -24.35 68.71 -33.14
CA GLY A 568 -23.18 68.29 -32.36
C GLY A 568 -23.48 68.16 -30.86
N VAL A 569 -24.18 69.13 -30.28
CA VAL A 569 -24.60 69.08 -28.86
C VAL A 569 -25.55 67.91 -28.61
N GLU A 570 -26.49 67.63 -29.51
CA GLU A 570 -27.37 66.46 -29.39
C GLU A 570 -26.60 65.13 -29.41
N GLN A 571 -25.58 65.00 -30.25
CA GLN A 571 -24.69 63.82 -30.26
C GLN A 571 -23.93 63.68 -28.94
N VAL A 572 -23.34 64.77 -28.44
CA VAL A 572 -22.63 64.76 -27.15
C VAL A 572 -23.60 64.39 -26.01
N ASN A 573 -24.82 64.91 -26.03
CA ASN A 573 -25.82 64.61 -24.99
C ASN A 573 -26.20 63.12 -24.97
N ARG A 574 -26.34 62.49 -26.15
CA ARG A 574 -26.52 61.02 -26.23
C ARG A 574 -25.35 60.27 -25.63
N ALA A 575 -24.11 60.65 -25.96
CA ALA A 575 -22.91 60.02 -25.40
C ALA A 575 -22.82 60.18 -23.87
N VAL A 576 -23.19 61.35 -23.34
CA VAL A 576 -23.27 61.59 -21.88
C VAL A 576 -24.30 60.67 -21.23
N SER A 577 -25.47 60.47 -21.85
CA SER A 577 -26.50 59.56 -21.35
C SER A 577 -26.04 58.09 -21.35
N GLU A 578 -25.31 57.65 -22.37
CA GLU A 578 -24.73 56.30 -22.41
C GLU A 578 -23.65 56.12 -21.32
N MET A 579 -22.80 57.14 -21.12
CA MET A 579 -21.81 57.15 -20.04
C MET A 579 -22.45 57.12 -18.66
N ASP A 580 -23.59 57.79 -18.45
CA ASP A 580 -24.34 57.73 -17.20
C ASP A 580 -24.86 56.30 -16.95
N GLY A 581 -25.44 55.66 -17.97
CA GLY A 581 -25.86 54.26 -17.88
C GLY A 581 -24.71 53.31 -17.52
N ALA A 582 -23.54 53.47 -18.13
CA ALA A 582 -22.34 52.70 -17.80
C ALA A 582 -21.84 52.99 -16.36
N THR A 583 -21.94 54.25 -15.92
CA THR A 583 -21.57 54.66 -14.55
C THR A 583 -22.50 54.01 -13.51
N GLN A 584 -23.80 53.95 -13.78
CA GLN A 584 -24.75 53.23 -12.93
C GLN A 584 -24.47 51.71 -12.88
N MET A 585 -24.12 51.11 -14.02
CA MET A 585 -23.71 49.70 -14.06
C MET A 585 -22.44 49.44 -13.26
N ASN A 586 -21.46 50.35 -13.29
CA ASN A 586 -20.26 50.27 -12.46
C ASN A 586 -20.60 50.28 -10.97
N ASN A 587 -21.57 51.09 -10.52
CA ASN A 587 -22.02 51.07 -9.13
C ASN A 587 -22.61 49.71 -8.72
N ALA A 588 -23.39 49.08 -9.60
CA ALA A 588 -23.90 47.72 -9.35
C ALA A 588 -22.76 46.70 -9.25
N LEU A 589 -21.80 46.74 -10.19
CA LEU A 589 -20.64 45.85 -10.21
C LEU A 589 -19.74 46.02 -8.97
N VAL A 590 -19.55 47.25 -8.49
CA VAL A 590 -18.80 47.54 -7.27
C VAL A 590 -19.45 46.85 -6.06
N ASN A 591 -20.78 46.93 -5.94
CA ASN A 591 -21.52 46.30 -4.86
C ASN A 591 -21.43 44.76 -4.92
N ASP A 592 -21.62 44.18 -6.10
CA ASP A 592 -21.49 42.73 -6.32
C ASP A 592 -20.07 42.24 -5.99
N ALA A 593 -19.05 42.96 -6.44
CA ALA A 593 -17.66 42.62 -6.18
C ALA A 593 -17.28 42.80 -4.69
N GLU A 594 -17.92 43.73 -3.96
CA GLU A 594 -17.74 43.87 -2.51
C GLU A 594 -18.28 42.64 -1.79
N ASN A 595 -19.49 42.19 -2.14
CA ASN A 595 -20.11 40.99 -1.57
C ASN A 595 -19.28 39.74 -1.88
N ALA A 596 -18.84 39.57 -3.13
CA ALA A 596 -17.96 38.45 -3.50
C ALA A 596 -16.63 38.46 -2.73
N SER A 597 -16.04 39.64 -2.50
CA SER A 597 -14.83 39.77 -1.71
C SER A 597 -15.04 39.37 -0.24
N LYS A 598 -16.18 39.76 0.36
CA LYS A 598 -16.56 39.34 1.73
C LYS A 598 -16.75 37.82 1.83
N ASP A 599 -17.40 37.22 0.84
CA ASP A 599 -17.61 35.76 0.79
C ASP A 599 -16.29 35.00 0.68
N LEU A 600 -15.35 35.48 -0.13
CA LEU A 600 -14.01 34.90 -0.22
C LEU A 600 -13.25 34.98 1.10
N VAL A 601 -13.33 36.10 1.83
CA VAL A 601 -12.73 36.24 3.18
C VAL A 601 -13.38 35.26 4.16
N ALA A 602 -14.71 35.10 4.11
CA ALA A 602 -15.42 34.14 4.95
C ALA A 602 -15.01 32.69 4.64
N GLN A 603 -14.88 32.32 3.35
CA GLN A 603 -14.42 31.00 2.94
C GLN A 603 -12.98 30.73 3.35
N ALA A 604 -12.07 31.69 3.18
CA ALA A 604 -10.68 31.58 3.62
C ALA A 604 -10.59 31.38 5.14
N ASN A 605 -11.35 32.15 5.93
CA ASN A 605 -11.45 31.95 7.38
C ASN A 605 -12.00 30.59 7.76
N SER A 606 -13.03 30.10 7.06
CA SER A 606 -13.60 28.77 7.28
C SER A 606 -12.57 27.67 7.02
N LEU A 607 -11.80 27.78 5.93
CA LEU A 607 -10.68 26.87 5.64
C LEU A 607 -9.64 26.92 6.77
N GLN A 608 -9.18 28.11 7.18
CA GLN A 608 -8.24 28.25 8.28
C GLN A 608 -8.77 27.62 9.59
N HIS A 609 -10.06 27.78 9.87
CA HIS A 609 -10.70 27.20 11.04
C HIS A 609 -10.74 25.67 10.97
N ALA A 610 -11.12 25.10 9.83
CA ALA A 610 -11.08 23.66 9.61
C ALA A 610 -9.67 23.09 9.80
N MET A 611 -8.64 23.86 9.40
CA MET A 611 -7.25 23.45 9.52
C MET A 611 -6.73 23.44 10.95
N LYS A 612 -7.35 24.19 11.88
CA LYS A 612 -7.01 24.14 13.32
C LYS A 612 -7.28 22.78 13.96
N PHE A 613 -8.11 21.93 13.34
CA PHE A 613 -8.24 20.53 13.75
C PHE A 613 -6.89 19.81 13.69
N PHE A 614 -6.08 20.12 12.68
CA PHE A 614 -4.77 19.51 12.49
C PHE A 614 -3.70 20.22 13.33
N LYS A 615 -2.97 19.43 14.13
CA LYS A 615 -1.76 19.86 14.84
C LYS A 615 -0.56 19.40 14.03
N LEU A 616 0.24 20.34 13.55
CA LEU A 616 1.42 20.10 12.72
C LEU A 616 2.69 19.99 13.56
#